data_AF-A0AAW0ZGT8-F1
#
_entry.id   AF-A0AAW0ZGT8-F1
#
_cell.length_a   1.000
_cell.length_b   1.000
_cell.length_c   1.000
_cell.angle_alpha   90.00
_cell.angle_beta   90.00
_cell.angle_gamma   90.00
#
_symmetry.space_group_name_H-M   'P 1'
#
loop_
_entity.id
_entity.type
_entity.pdbx_description
1 polymer ?
#
loop_
_entity_poly.entity_id
_entity_poly.type
_entity_poly.pdbx_seq_one_letter_code
_entity_poly.pdbx_strand_id
1 'polypeptide(L)'
;MDETYFDEGPAGNFETATLEITKELDTNELNNQNAVSTGIDTAKRNRENETYNPNQVPSSRDVSNIPFKHIDIHSFFSDRNEVVDRALKDCQESLINEEERDIIGSWLLTEISLWDIEKERLIILTRRAIYSIKYDFISLKILEYNRIPLMQIDTLVCGELVYPSSSLAPKKHMSGIRIMWNKGTPLSLIKKWNPFAKDIPWLTYASHPLFWYKGSEADKAKFSVEGLQSSIKDLLSSDCIVRNGLIVIENYFGIGALVHNRHGLGFFKIRGKVSF
;
A
#
# COMPACT_ATOMS: atom_id res chain seq x y z
N MET A 1 -63.84 -9.47 -8.22
CA MET A 1 -64.57 -8.48 -9.02
C MET A 1 -64.29 -7.15 -8.36
N ASP A 2 -63.46 -6.21 -8.85
CA ASP A 2 -62.81 -5.95 -10.14
C ASP A 2 -61.55 -5.10 -9.81
N GLU A 3 -60.34 -5.47 -10.26
CA GLU A 3 -59.61 -5.05 -11.48
C GLU A 3 -59.22 -3.56 -11.63
N THR A 4 -57.87 -3.36 -11.64
CA THR A 4 -57.02 -2.49 -12.49
C THR A 4 -57.12 -0.95 -12.44
N TYR A 5 -56.00 -0.27 -12.18
CA TYR A 5 -55.09 0.27 -13.23
C TYR A 5 -53.77 0.76 -12.60
N PHE A 6 -52.62 0.32 -13.15
CA PHE A 6 -51.29 0.88 -12.86
C PHE A 6 -50.94 1.88 -13.97
N ASP A 7 -50.52 3.09 -13.60
CA ASP A 7 -50.09 4.14 -14.53
C ASP A 7 -48.58 4.00 -14.81
N GLU A 8 -48.23 3.54 -16.02
CA GLU A 8 -46.86 3.47 -16.52
C GLU A 8 -46.40 4.87 -16.97
N GLY A 9 -45.37 5.39 -16.30
CA GLY A 9 -44.66 6.60 -16.74
C GLY A 9 -43.96 6.39 -18.10
N PRO A 10 -43.71 7.47 -18.86
CA PRO A 10 -43.32 7.36 -20.26
C PRO A 10 -41.92 6.79 -20.45
N ALA A 11 -41.79 5.91 -21.45
CA ALA A 11 -40.55 5.32 -21.91
C ALA A 11 -39.61 6.40 -22.50
N GLY A 12 -38.44 6.58 -21.89
CA GLY A 12 -37.38 7.44 -22.41
C GLY A 12 -36.66 6.76 -23.58
N ASN A 13 -36.86 7.28 -24.79
CA ASN A 13 -36.05 6.95 -25.96
C ASN A 13 -34.63 7.55 -25.80
N PHE A 14 -33.62 6.68 -25.69
CA PHE A 14 -32.20 7.07 -25.72
C PHE A 14 -31.60 6.78 -27.09
N GLU A 15 -32.11 7.45 -28.12
CA GLU A 15 -31.40 7.56 -29.40
C GLU A 15 -30.83 8.97 -29.54
N THR A 16 -29.56 9.03 -29.96
CA THR A 16 -28.77 10.23 -30.29
C THR A 16 -28.34 11.17 -29.14
N ALA A 17 -27.18 10.88 -28.56
CA ALA A 17 -26.28 11.90 -28.01
C ALA A 17 -24.91 11.75 -28.68
N THR A 18 -24.73 12.42 -29.81
CA THR A 18 -23.43 12.55 -30.49
C THR A 18 -22.68 13.71 -29.84
N LEU A 19 -21.49 13.45 -29.28
CA LEU A 19 -20.59 14.47 -28.75
C LEU A 19 -19.86 15.16 -29.90
N GLU A 20 -20.16 16.44 -30.15
CA GLU A 20 -19.34 17.33 -30.98
C GLU A 20 -18.04 17.69 -30.24
N ILE A 21 -16.90 17.46 -30.89
CA ILE A 21 -15.59 17.91 -30.42
C ILE A 21 -15.24 19.18 -31.20
N THR A 22 -15.29 20.32 -30.54
CA THR A 22 -14.82 21.60 -31.09
C THR A 22 -13.31 21.53 -31.25
N LYS A 23 -12.86 21.63 -32.50
CA LYS A 23 -11.47 21.65 -32.92
C LYS A 23 -11.03 23.12 -32.97
N GLU A 24 -10.35 23.59 -31.93
CA GLU A 24 -9.70 24.92 -31.99
C GLU A 24 -8.43 24.79 -32.84
N LEU A 25 -8.40 25.60 -33.89
CA LEU A 25 -7.35 25.70 -34.90
C LEU A 25 -6.30 26.73 -34.49
N ASP A 26 -5.04 26.30 -34.51
CA ASP A 26 -3.85 27.15 -34.65
C ASP A 26 -3.84 27.89 -35.99
N THR A 27 -3.44 29.17 -35.99
CA THR A 27 -2.72 29.91 -37.05
C THR A 27 -2.50 31.35 -36.52
N ASN A 28 -1.34 32.03 -36.57
CA ASN A 28 -0.38 32.28 -37.67
C ASN A 28 0.94 32.83 -37.07
N GLU A 29 2.12 32.33 -37.48
CA GLU A 29 3.10 32.93 -38.43
C GLU A 29 3.85 34.19 -37.91
N LEU A 30 5.11 34.52 -38.20
CA LEU A 30 6.32 33.93 -38.82
C LEU A 30 7.41 35.03 -38.70
N ASN A 31 8.65 34.73 -38.30
CA ASN A 31 9.85 35.39 -38.87
C ASN A 31 11.20 34.77 -38.40
N ASN A 32 11.75 33.88 -39.23
CA ASN A 32 13.07 33.96 -39.89
C ASN A 32 14.27 34.68 -39.22
N GLN A 33 15.35 33.93 -38.88
CA GLN A 33 16.64 33.88 -39.62
C GLN A 33 17.79 33.19 -38.84
N ASN A 34 18.66 32.51 -39.60
CA ASN A 34 19.82 31.70 -39.21
C ASN A 34 21.07 32.53 -38.82
N ALA A 35 21.95 31.99 -37.95
CA ALA A 35 23.40 31.74 -38.19
C ALA A 35 24.31 31.80 -36.92
N VAL A 36 24.94 30.65 -36.61
CA VAL A 36 26.34 30.37 -36.20
C VAL A 36 27.17 31.37 -35.37
N SER A 37 27.67 30.93 -34.20
CA SER A 37 29.09 31.07 -33.73
C SER A 37 29.30 30.23 -32.43
N THR A 38 30.08 29.14 -32.45
CA THR A 38 31.49 28.97 -31.98
C THR A 38 31.83 29.47 -30.56
N GLY A 39 32.23 28.55 -29.66
CA GLY A 39 33.45 28.74 -28.85
C GLY A 39 33.41 28.49 -27.31
N ILE A 40 33.97 27.34 -26.90
CA ILE A 40 35.02 27.13 -25.86
C ILE A 40 34.67 27.18 -24.35
N ASP A 41 34.89 26.00 -23.72
CA ASP A 41 35.49 25.64 -22.42
C ASP A 41 35.52 26.61 -21.23
N THR A 42 35.13 26.14 -20.03
CA THR A 42 36.06 25.67 -18.95
C THR A 42 35.37 25.48 -17.59
N ALA A 43 35.92 24.56 -16.80
CA ALA A 43 35.50 24.11 -15.48
C ALA A 43 35.67 25.12 -14.32
N LYS A 44 34.85 25.00 -13.26
CA LYS A 44 35.28 24.85 -11.84
C LYS A 44 34.11 24.87 -10.83
N ARG A 45 34.08 23.81 -10.00
CA ARG A 45 33.99 23.78 -8.52
C ARG A 45 33.45 25.04 -7.82
N ASN A 46 32.44 24.88 -6.95
CA ASN A 46 32.58 25.09 -5.50
C ASN A 46 31.33 24.69 -4.70
N ARG A 47 31.61 24.45 -3.42
CA ARG A 47 30.84 23.81 -2.35
C ARG A 47 30.12 24.87 -1.51
N GLU A 48 29.20 24.39 -0.69
CA GLU A 48 28.82 24.88 0.66
C GLU A 48 27.61 25.82 0.86
N ASN A 49 26.74 25.33 1.77
CA ASN A 49 25.92 26.03 2.77
C ASN A 49 24.54 26.56 2.35
N GLU A 50 23.51 25.71 2.47
CA GLU A 50 22.14 26.18 2.70
C GLU A 50 21.71 25.92 4.15
N THR A 51 21.69 27.03 4.89
CA THR A 51 21.10 27.19 6.21
C THR A 51 19.60 26.90 6.15
N TYR A 52 19.13 25.93 6.93
CA TYR A 52 17.70 25.63 7.09
C TYR A 52 16.96 26.86 7.64
N ASN A 53 16.04 27.40 6.85
CA ASN A 53 15.17 28.51 7.23
C ASN A 53 13.73 27.96 7.42
N PRO A 54 13.10 28.02 8.61
CA PRO A 54 11.90 27.21 8.91
C PRO A 54 10.60 27.66 8.24
N ASN A 55 10.62 28.72 7.41
CA ASN A 55 9.41 29.42 6.94
C ASN A 55 9.21 29.39 5.42
N GLN A 56 9.75 28.39 4.70
CA GLN A 56 9.39 28.18 3.29
C GLN A 56 8.41 27.01 3.14
N VAL A 57 7.22 27.34 2.65
CA VAL A 57 6.22 26.39 2.16
C VAL A 57 6.87 25.54 1.06
N PRO A 58 6.78 24.19 1.10
CA PRO A 58 7.45 23.34 0.12
C PRO A 58 6.97 23.69 -1.30
N SER A 59 7.91 23.96 -2.20
CA SER A 59 7.59 24.16 -3.62
C SER A 59 6.92 22.90 -4.15
N SER A 60 5.92 23.09 -5.02
CA SER A 60 4.99 22.09 -5.55
C SER A 60 5.61 20.90 -6.31
N ARG A 61 6.94 20.78 -6.33
CA ARG A 61 7.68 19.74 -7.06
C ARG A 61 7.99 18.48 -6.24
N ASP A 62 7.81 18.48 -4.92
CA ASP A 62 8.12 17.32 -4.06
C ASP A 62 6.89 16.56 -3.53
N VAL A 63 5.68 17.10 -3.76
CA VAL A 63 4.42 16.50 -3.25
C VAL A 63 3.81 15.51 -4.25
N SER A 64 4.39 15.36 -5.44
CA SER A 64 3.85 14.49 -6.51
C SER A 64 4.12 13.00 -6.31
N ASN A 65 5.04 12.63 -5.41
CA ASN A 65 5.52 11.24 -5.27
C ASN A 65 4.97 10.53 -4.02
N ILE A 66 4.11 11.16 -3.23
CA ILE A 66 3.56 10.55 -2.01
C ILE A 66 2.48 9.52 -2.40
N PRO A 67 2.64 8.24 -2.01
CA PRO A 67 1.59 7.24 -2.19
C PRO A 67 0.27 7.69 -1.55
N PHE A 68 -0.88 7.31 -2.12
CA PHE A 68 -2.23 7.56 -1.56
C PHE A 68 -2.76 9.00 -1.57
N LYS A 69 -2.26 9.89 -2.44
CA LYS A 69 -2.72 11.29 -2.58
C LYS A 69 -4.24 11.50 -2.69
N HIS A 70 -5.00 10.49 -3.11
CA HIS A 70 -6.45 10.58 -3.36
C HIS A 70 -7.30 10.14 -2.16
N ILE A 71 -6.67 9.74 -1.04
CA ILE A 71 -7.38 9.16 0.09
C ILE A 71 -7.50 10.18 1.23
N ASP A 72 -8.72 10.42 1.68
CA ASP A 72 -8.97 11.15 2.94
C ASP A 72 -8.52 10.31 4.15
N ILE A 73 -7.52 10.79 4.87
CA ILE A 73 -6.91 10.12 6.02
C ILE A 73 -7.83 10.10 7.25
N HIS A 74 -8.68 11.11 7.41
CA HIS A 74 -9.58 11.19 8.57
C HIS A 74 -10.76 10.24 8.42
N SER A 75 -10.94 9.67 7.22
CA SER A 75 -11.89 8.60 7.00
C SER A 75 -11.45 7.28 7.64
N PHE A 76 -10.17 7.05 7.94
CA PHE A 76 -9.73 5.78 8.54
C PHE A 76 -10.16 5.69 10.01
N PHE A 77 -10.70 4.55 10.42
CA PHE A 77 -11.00 4.30 11.84
C PHE A 77 -9.72 4.27 12.68
N SER A 78 -8.61 3.79 12.09
CA SER A 78 -7.26 3.75 12.67
C SER A 78 -6.61 5.14 12.83
N ASP A 79 -7.16 6.20 12.21
CA ASP A 79 -6.66 7.56 12.42
C ASP A 79 -6.96 8.06 13.84
N ARG A 80 -8.11 7.65 14.39
CA ARG A 80 -8.57 8.03 15.73
C ARG A 80 -7.52 7.69 16.79
N ASN A 81 -7.35 8.60 17.74
CA ASN A 81 -6.40 8.44 18.84
C ASN A 81 -6.68 7.14 19.59
N GLU A 82 -5.61 6.43 19.95
CA GLU A 82 -5.61 5.21 20.76
C GLU A 82 -6.34 3.99 20.18
N VAL A 83 -7.04 4.09 19.04
CA VAL A 83 -7.76 2.94 18.45
C VAL A 83 -6.78 1.83 18.06
N VAL A 84 -5.67 2.20 17.42
CA VAL A 84 -4.61 1.25 17.05
C VAL A 84 -3.95 0.66 18.30
N ASP A 85 -3.65 1.49 19.30
CA ASP A 85 -2.97 1.05 20.52
C ASP A 85 -3.87 0.10 21.34
N ARG A 86 -5.18 0.38 21.39
CA ARG A 86 -6.18 -0.50 22.00
C ARG A 86 -6.30 -1.82 21.25
N ALA A 87 -6.37 -1.78 19.93
CA ALA A 87 -6.47 -2.99 19.11
C ALA A 87 -5.21 -3.87 19.24
N LEU A 88 -4.02 -3.25 19.30
CA LEU A 88 -2.77 -3.95 19.55
C LEU A 88 -2.76 -4.60 20.93
N LYS A 89 -3.19 -3.88 21.97
CA LYS A 89 -3.30 -4.45 23.32
C LYS A 89 -4.29 -5.62 23.39
N ASP A 90 -5.46 -5.47 22.79
CA ASP A 90 -6.48 -6.52 22.69
C ASP A 90 -5.92 -7.78 21.98
N CYS A 91 -5.20 -7.60 20.87
CA CYS A 91 -4.52 -8.69 20.19
C CYS A 91 -3.45 -9.36 21.05
N GLN A 92 -2.66 -8.60 21.81
CA GLN A 92 -1.63 -9.13 22.69
C GLN A 92 -2.25 -9.98 23.81
N GLU A 93 -3.32 -9.49 24.45
CA GLU A 93 -4.00 -10.19 25.54
C GLU A 93 -4.74 -11.45 25.05
N SER A 94 -5.32 -11.42 23.85
CA SER A 94 -6.12 -12.53 23.33
C SER A 94 -5.31 -13.61 22.59
N LEU A 95 -4.18 -13.29 21.97
CA LEU A 95 -3.47 -14.21 21.06
C LEU A 95 -2.11 -14.68 21.58
N ILE A 96 -1.49 -13.94 22.49
CA ILE A 96 -0.11 -14.23 22.92
C ILE A 96 -0.15 -15.01 24.23
N ASN A 97 0.37 -16.23 24.18
CA ASN A 97 0.53 -17.07 25.37
C ASN A 97 1.60 -16.48 26.30
N GLU A 98 1.55 -16.80 27.60
CA GLU A 98 2.55 -16.33 28.58
C GLU A 98 4.00 -16.66 28.18
N GLU A 99 4.23 -17.78 27.48
CA GLU A 99 5.56 -18.16 26.99
C GLU A 99 6.07 -17.32 25.81
N GLU A 100 5.18 -16.65 25.09
CA GLU A 100 5.49 -15.83 23.90
C GLU A 100 5.32 -14.33 24.16
N ARG A 101 5.16 -13.95 25.43
CA ARG A 101 4.89 -12.58 25.88
C ARG A 101 6.05 -11.61 25.68
N ASP A 102 7.20 -12.12 25.22
CA ASP A 102 8.35 -11.30 24.82
C ASP A 102 8.12 -10.70 23.42
N ILE A 103 7.41 -9.59 23.41
CA ILE A 103 7.05 -8.81 22.22
C ILE A 103 8.21 -7.89 21.87
N ILE A 104 8.69 -8.00 20.64
CA ILE A 104 9.75 -7.16 20.09
C ILE A 104 9.19 -5.88 19.48
N GLY A 105 8.01 -5.98 18.86
CA GLY A 105 7.33 -4.83 18.29
C GLY A 105 5.95 -5.15 17.75
N SER A 106 5.21 -4.07 17.47
CA SER A 106 3.85 -4.13 16.96
C SER A 106 3.56 -2.97 16.02
N TRP A 107 2.90 -3.25 14.91
CA TRP A 107 2.68 -2.30 13.82
C TRP A 107 1.29 -2.45 13.22
N LEU A 108 0.81 -1.38 12.60
CA LEU A 108 -0.31 -1.43 11.65
C LEU A 108 0.28 -1.24 10.25
N LEU A 109 0.22 -2.26 9.41
CA LEU A 109 0.83 -2.27 8.08
C LEU A 109 -0.20 -2.59 6.99
N THR A 110 0.22 -2.40 5.74
CA THR A 110 -0.54 -2.84 4.56
C THR A 110 -0.03 -4.20 4.12
N GLU A 111 -0.85 -5.24 4.21
CA GLU A 111 -0.59 -6.55 3.58
C GLU A 111 -0.97 -6.49 2.11
N ILE A 112 -0.05 -6.92 1.24
CA ILE A 112 -0.26 -6.98 -0.21
C ILE A 112 -0.41 -8.44 -0.60
N SER A 113 -1.59 -8.81 -1.10
CA SER A 113 -1.85 -10.17 -1.56
C SER A 113 -1.11 -10.50 -2.86
N LEU A 114 -1.14 -11.78 -3.25
CA LEU A 114 -0.63 -12.22 -4.55
C LEU A 114 -1.26 -11.45 -5.74
N TRP A 115 -2.53 -11.09 -5.60
CA TRP A 115 -3.32 -10.36 -6.59
C TRP A 115 -3.24 -8.85 -6.41
N ASP A 116 -2.22 -8.35 -5.71
CA ASP A 116 -2.04 -6.93 -5.40
C ASP A 116 -3.24 -6.33 -4.63
N ILE A 117 -3.97 -7.12 -3.84
CA ILE A 117 -5.03 -6.57 -3.01
C ILE A 117 -4.40 -6.06 -1.71
N GLU A 118 -4.49 -4.75 -1.50
CA GLU A 118 -3.99 -4.08 -0.30
C GLU A 118 -5.01 -4.18 0.84
N LYS A 119 -4.57 -4.62 2.02
CA LYS A 119 -5.42 -4.80 3.19
C LYS A 119 -4.74 -4.31 4.45
N GLU A 120 -5.51 -3.70 5.34
CA GLU A 120 -5.04 -3.27 6.66
C GLU A 120 -4.82 -4.49 7.57
N ARG A 121 -3.64 -4.60 8.19
CA ARG A 121 -3.27 -5.69 9.10
C ARG A 121 -2.49 -5.19 10.31
N LEU A 122 -2.85 -5.69 11.49
CA LEU A 122 -2.03 -5.56 12.69
C LEU A 122 -0.98 -6.65 12.69
N ILE A 123 0.28 -6.25 12.90
CA ILE A 123 1.43 -7.14 12.94
C ILE A 123 1.99 -7.12 14.34
N ILE A 124 2.19 -8.29 14.93
CA ILE A 124 2.91 -8.43 16.21
C ILE A 124 4.08 -9.37 15.99
N LEU A 125 5.27 -8.94 16.40
CA LEU A 125 6.49 -9.73 16.36
C LEU A 125 6.91 -10.09 17.78
N THR A 126 7.02 -11.38 18.04
CA THR A 126 7.60 -11.93 19.27
C THR A 126 8.95 -12.55 18.96
N ARG A 127 9.69 -13.01 19.99
CA ARG A 127 10.93 -13.77 19.78
C ARG A 127 10.77 -15.09 19.01
N ARG A 128 9.55 -15.63 18.92
CA ARG A 128 9.30 -16.98 18.38
C ARG A 128 8.44 -16.97 17.14
N ALA A 129 7.56 -15.99 16.96
CA ALA A 129 6.65 -15.94 15.84
C ALA A 129 6.29 -14.51 15.43
N ILE A 130 5.84 -14.39 14.18
CA ILE A 130 5.15 -13.20 13.66
C ILE A 130 3.66 -13.51 13.51
N TYR A 131 2.82 -12.56 13.90
CA TYR A 131 1.37 -12.64 13.82
C TYR A 131 0.88 -11.61 12.81
N SER A 132 0.17 -12.05 11.77
CA SER A 132 -0.59 -11.19 10.86
C SER A 132 -2.06 -11.25 11.25
N ILE A 133 -2.65 -10.13 11.66
CA ILE A 133 -3.99 -10.11 12.26
C ILE A 133 -4.91 -9.21 11.45
N LYS A 134 -6.05 -9.76 11.04
CA LYS A 134 -7.19 -9.03 10.51
C LYS A 134 -8.06 -8.60 11.68
N TYR A 135 -7.97 -7.32 12.03
CA TYR A 135 -8.73 -6.71 13.10
C TYR A 135 -9.87 -5.86 12.53
N ASP A 136 -11.07 -5.97 13.09
CA ASP A 136 -12.20 -5.10 12.77
C ASP A 136 -12.17 -3.87 13.67
N PHE A 137 -11.71 -2.74 13.13
CA PHE A 137 -11.64 -1.47 13.87
C PHE A 137 -13.00 -0.82 14.13
N ILE A 138 -14.08 -1.32 13.51
CA ILE A 138 -15.45 -0.85 13.76
C ILE A 138 -16.04 -1.61 14.95
N SER A 139 -15.94 -2.94 14.92
CA SER A 139 -16.50 -3.80 15.97
C SER A 139 -15.53 -4.08 17.13
N LEU A 140 -14.27 -3.63 17.03
CA LEU A 140 -13.18 -3.92 17.98
C LEU A 140 -13.03 -5.42 18.27
N LYS A 141 -12.82 -6.21 17.21
CA LYS A 141 -12.67 -7.67 17.33
C LYS A 141 -11.64 -8.24 16.37
N ILE A 142 -10.97 -9.30 16.81
CA ILE A 142 -10.12 -10.11 15.94
C ILE A 142 -11.01 -10.96 15.03
N LEU A 143 -10.82 -10.85 13.71
CA LEU A 143 -11.57 -11.62 12.72
C LEU A 143 -10.84 -12.89 12.29
N GLU A 144 -9.54 -12.76 12.04
CA GLU A 144 -8.68 -13.83 11.52
C GLU A 144 -7.24 -13.48 11.88
N TYR A 145 -6.41 -14.47 12.18
CA TYR A 145 -4.98 -14.26 12.35
C TYR A 145 -4.19 -15.41 11.73
N ASN A 146 -2.96 -15.11 11.34
CA ASN A 146 -1.98 -16.08 10.86
C ASN A 146 -0.72 -15.98 11.74
N ARG A 147 -0.33 -17.08 12.38
CA ARG A 147 0.87 -17.15 13.22
C ARG A 147 1.94 -17.95 12.49
N ILE A 148 3.08 -17.32 12.22
CA ILE A 148 4.20 -17.91 11.49
C ILE A 148 5.40 -17.99 12.44
N PRO A 149 5.84 -19.20 12.85
CA PRO A 149 7.05 -19.37 13.63
C PRO A 149 8.27 -18.82 12.88
N LEU A 150 9.14 -18.07 13.55
CA LEU A 150 10.34 -17.51 12.94
C LEU A 150 11.28 -18.59 12.41
N MET A 151 11.30 -19.77 13.05
CA MET A 151 12.08 -20.93 12.61
C MET A 151 11.64 -21.49 11.24
N GLN A 152 10.43 -21.18 10.78
CA GLN A 152 9.93 -21.65 9.49
C GLN A 152 10.31 -20.70 8.34
N ILE A 153 10.68 -19.47 8.66
CA ILE A 153 11.03 -18.44 7.68
C ILE A 153 12.38 -18.82 7.07
N ASP A 154 12.42 -19.02 5.76
CA ASP A 154 13.64 -19.38 5.05
C ASP A 154 14.23 -18.20 4.26
N THR A 155 13.39 -17.28 3.79
CA THR A 155 13.83 -16.17 2.95
C THR A 155 13.13 -14.88 3.36
N LEU A 156 13.92 -13.83 3.53
CA LEU A 156 13.44 -12.47 3.73
C LEU A 156 13.89 -11.60 2.55
N VAL A 157 12.97 -10.92 1.89
CA VAL A 157 13.29 -9.95 0.82
C VAL A 157 12.86 -8.56 1.26
N CYS A 158 13.77 -7.60 1.25
CA CYS A 158 13.49 -6.20 1.54
C CYS A 158 13.79 -5.35 0.30
N GLY A 159 12.88 -4.43 -0.06
CA GLY A 159 13.14 -3.48 -1.13
C GLY A 159 11.86 -2.95 -1.75
N GLU A 160 11.98 -2.37 -2.95
CA GLU A 160 10.86 -1.71 -3.63
C GLU A 160 9.88 -2.72 -4.23
N LEU A 161 8.59 -2.41 -4.07
CA LEU A 161 7.48 -3.14 -4.66
C LEU A 161 7.32 -2.71 -6.11
N VAL A 162 7.44 -3.65 -7.04
CA VAL A 162 7.34 -3.37 -8.48
C VAL A 162 6.39 -4.33 -9.17
N TYR A 163 5.75 -3.85 -10.22
CA TYR A 163 5.03 -4.73 -11.15
C TYR A 163 6.00 -5.30 -12.20
N PRO A 164 5.70 -6.48 -12.77
CA PRO A 164 6.40 -7.01 -13.92
C PRO A 164 6.42 -5.99 -15.07
N SER A 165 7.47 -6.01 -15.89
CA SER A 165 7.61 -5.11 -17.03
C SER A 165 6.47 -5.22 -18.05
N SER A 166 5.74 -6.34 -18.06
CA SER A 166 4.56 -6.58 -18.88
C SER A 166 3.25 -6.02 -18.31
N SER A 167 3.26 -5.47 -17.10
CA SER A 167 2.07 -4.93 -16.45
C SER A 167 1.75 -3.52 -16.95
N LEU A 168 0.48 -3.25 -17.19
CA LEU A 168 -0.04 -1.92 -17.54
C LEU A 168 -0.35 -1.07 -16.28
N ALA A 169 -0.13 -1.63 -15.09
CA ALA A 169 -0.37 -0.90 -13.85
C ALA A 169 0.66 0.24 -13.67
N PRO A 170 0.26 1.38 -13.09
CA PRO A 170 1.17 2.47 -12.81
C PRO A 170 2.30 2.02 -11.88
N LYS A 171 3.48 2.61 -12.01
CA LYS A 171 4.62 2.28 -11.13
C LYS A 171 4.24 2.48 -9.66
N LYS A 172 4.58 1.49 -8.83
CA LYS A 172 4.41 1.53 -7.38
C LYS A 172 5.71 2.03 -6.77
N HIS A 173 5.67 3.12 -6.02
CA HIS A 173 6.82 3.70 -5.34
C HIS A 173 6.72 3.45 -3.84
N MET A 174 6.74 2.17 -3.46
CA MET A 174 6.61 1.76 -2.05
C MET A 174 7.69 0.75 -1.70
N SER A 175 8.37 0.97 -0.57
CA SER A 175 9.24 -0.04 0.04
C SER A 175 8.37 -1.07 0.76
N GLY A 176 8.83 -2.32 0.77
CA GLY A 176 8.16 -3.41 1.42
C GLY A 176 9.10 -4.50 1.91
N ILE A 177 8.52 -5.45 2.62
CA ILE A 177 9.17 -6.67 3.09
C ILE A 177 8.36 -7.88 2.65
N ARG A 178 9.03 -8.91 2.13
CA ARG A 178 8.42 -10.20 1.83
C ARG A 178 9.08 -11.28 2.69
N ILE A 179 8.27 -11.92 3.52
CA ILE A 179 8.66 -12.98 4.45
C ILE A 179 8.19 -14.30 3.85
N MET A 180 9.09 -15.23 3.55
CA MET A 180 8.79 -16.46 2.82
C MET A 180 9.18 -17.71 3.61
N TRP A 181 8.38 -18.77 3.45
CA TRP A 181 8.62 -20.11 4.01
C TRP A 181 8.39 -21.21 2.97
N ASN A 182 8.63 -20.90 1.68
CA ASN A 182 8.40 -21.80 0.55
C ASN A 182 9.63 -22.63 0.16
N LYS A 183 10.78 -22.40 0.79
CA LYS A 183 12.07 -23.07 0.51
C LYS A 183 12.46 -22.98 -0.97
N GLY A 184 12.17 -21.85 -1.62
CA GLY A 184 12.40 -21.65 -3.06
C GLY A 184 11.42 -22.39 -3.99
N THR A 185 10.43 -23.10 -3.46
CA THR A 185 9.44 -23.82 -4.28
C THR A 185 8.49 -22.83 -4.94
N PRO A 186 8.30 -22.88 -6.27
CA PRO A 186 7.34 -22.01 -6.95
C PRO A 186 5.91 -22.35 -6.53
N LEU A 187 5.03 -21.34 -6.50
CA LEU A 187 3.61 -21.56 -6.30
C LEU A 187 3.03 -22.44 -7.42
N SER A 188 2.12 -23.34 -7.05
CA SER A 188 1.33 -24.08 -8.02
C SER A 188 0.47 -23.12 -8.86
N LEU A 189 0.29 -23.45 -10.13
CA LEU A 189 -0.48 -22.62 -11.06
C LEU A 189 -1.91 -22.38 -10.55
N ILE A 190 -2.54 -23.39 -9.96
CA ILE A 190 -3.90 -23.28 -9.40
C ILE A 190 -3.98 -22.20 -8.30
N LYS A 191 -2.96 -22.10 -7.44
CA LYS A 191 -2.89 -21.05 -6.42
C LYS A 191 -2.65 -19.67 -7.03
N LYS A 192 -1.85 -19.59 -8.10
CA LYS A 192 -1.63 -18.33 -8.83
C LYS A 192 -2.93 -17.78 -9.44
N TRP A 193 -3.79 -18.66 -9.93
CA TRP A 193 -5.06 -18.31 -10.57
C TRP A 193 -6.25 -18.14 -9.61
N ASN A 194 -6.06 -18.35 -8.30
CA ASN A 194 -7.13 -18.21 -7.30
C ASN A 194 -6.95 -16.90 -6.47
N PRO A 195 -7.80 -15.87 -6.66
CA PRO A 195 -7.74 -14.62 -5.88
C PRO A 195 -8.08 -14.79 -4.39
N PHE A 196 -8.66 -15.92 -4.01
CA PHE A 196 -9.01 -16.26 -2.63
C PHE A 196 -8.07 -17.31 -2.02
N ALA A 197 -6.94 -17.62 -2.66
CA ALA A 197 -5.95 -18.51 -2.10
C ALA A 197 -5.42 -17.95 -0.76
N LYS A 198 -5.67 -18.67 0.34
CA LYS A 198 -5.22 -18.31 1.68
C LYS A 198 -3.83 -18.87 2.01
N ASP A 199 -3.48 -20.01 1.44
CA ASP A 199 -2.25 -20.74 1.75
C ASP A 199 -1.10 -20.34 0.82
N ILE A 200 -0.80 -19.04 0.78
CA ILE A 200 0.38 -18.53 0.09
C ILE A 200 1.56 -18.60 1.07
N PRO A 201 2.68 -19.25 0.71
CA PRO A 201 3.79 -19.49 1.63
C PRO A 201 4.71 -18.27 1.77
N TRP A 202 4.12 -17.08 1.76
CA TRP A 202 4.76 -15.82 2.08
C TRP A 202 3.76 -14.73 2.43
N LEU A 203 4.24 -13.71 3.13
CA LEU A 203 3.53 -12.48 3.42
C LEU A 203 4.33 -11.31 2.85
N THR A 204 3.63 -10.35 2.25
CA THR A 204 4.24 -9.10 1.76
C THR A 204 3.62 -7.94 2.48
N TYR A 205 4.43 -7.10 3.12
CA TYR A 205 3.98 -5.89 3.80
C TYR A 205 4.61 -4.65 3.20
N ALA A 206 3.87 -3.56 3.32
CA ALA A 206 4.33 -2.21 3.07
C ALA A 206 3.85 -1.28 4.20
N SER A 207 4.39 -0.06 4.24
CA SER A 207 3.92 0.94 5.21
C SER A 207 2.44 1.24 5.04
N HIS A 208 1.77 1.49 6.15
CA HIS A 208 0.35 1.86 6.15
C HIS A 208 0.18 3.30 5.63
N PRO A 209 -0.92 3.66 4.94
CA PRO A 209 -1.13 5.02 4.45
C PRO A 209 -0.95 6.11 5.52
N LEU A 210 -1.33 5.83 6.78
CA LEU A 210 -1.15 6.75 7.90
C LEU A 210 0.33 7.13 8.16
N PHE A 211 1.30 6.35 7.70
CA PHE A 211 2.72 6.68 7.82
C PHE A 211 3.07 8.06 7.23
N TRP A 212 2.49 8.40 6.08
CA TRP A 212 2.79 9.67 5.39
C TRP A 212 2.04 10.87 5.94
N TYR A 213 1.03 10.66 6.79
CA TYR A 213 0.08 11.71 7.15
C TYR A 213 -0.11 11.91 8.66
N LYS A 214 0.30 10.95 9.51
CA LYS A 214 0.07 11.00 10.95
C LYS A 214 1.27 11.58 11.71
N GLY A 215 1.03 12.69 12.41
CA GLY A 215 1.67 13.08 13.67
C GLY A 215 3.20 13.11 13.76
N SER A 216 3.67 12.83 14.99
CA SER A 216 5.07 12.82 15.40
C SER A 216 5.84 11.64 14.80
N GLU A 217 7.18 11.73 14.74
CA GLU A 217 8.01 10.61 14.24
C GLU A 217 7.82 9.32 15.05
N ALA A 218 7.54 9.43 16.36
CA ALA A 218 7.21 8.29 17.20
C ALA A 218 5.88 7.62 16.79
N ASP A 219 4.89 8.40 16.39
CA ASP A 219 3.61 7.87 15.89
C ASP A 219 3.74 7.25 14.50
N LYS A 220 4.68 7.71 13.68
CA LYS A 220 4.91 7.12 12.35
C LYS A 220 5.58 5.76 12.44
N ALA A 221 6.36 5.50 13.49
CA ALA A 221 7.07 4.23 13.67
C ALA A 221 6.14 3.01 13.64
N LYS A 222 4.93 3.10 14.23
CA LYS A 222 3.92 2.02 14.21
C LYS A 222 3.30 1.76 12.83
N PHE A 223 3.46 2.69 11.88
CA PHE A 223 2.95 2.56 10.51
C PHE A 223 4.06 2.27 9.48
N SER A 224 5.32 2.25 9.92
CA SER A 224 6.48 2.04 9.06
C SER A 224 6.84 0.57 8.94
N VAL A 225 6.98 0.09 7.70
CA VAL A 225 7.50 -1.26 7.43
C VAL A 225 8.97 -1.41 7.80
N GLU A 226 9.73 -0.31 7.85
CA GLU A 226 11.18 -0.35 8.16
C GLU A 226 11.42 -0.79 9.60
N GLY A 227 10.54 -0.43 10.52
CA GLY A 227 10.59 -0.91 11.90
C GLY A 227 10.49 -2.44 11.96
N LEU A 228 9.52 -3.02 11.25
CA LEU A 228 9.41 -4.48 11.13
C LEU A 228 10.64 -5.10 10.45
N GLN A 229 11.15 -4.48 9.38
CA GLN A 229 12.33 -4.97 8.66
C GLN A 229 13.56 -5.05 9.57
N SER A 230 13.82 -4.03 10.38
CA SER A 230 14.95 -4.05 11.31
C SER A 230 14.74 -5.10 12.40
N SER A 231 13.58 -5.08 13.06
CA SER A 231 13.30 -5.98 14.19
C SER A 231 13.29 -7.44 13.80
N ILE A 232 12.78 -7.80 12.61
CA ILE A 232 12.75 -9.21 12.19
C ILE A 232 14.14 -9.72 11.80
N LYS A 233 14.99 -8.88 11.18
CA LYS A 233 16.35 -9.27 10.77
C LYS A 233 17.19 -9.74 11.96
N ASP A 234 17.03 -9.11 13.11
CA ASP A 234 17.78 -9.43 14.32
C ASP A 234 17.32 -10.74 15.01
N LEU A 235 16.15 -11.26 14.64
CA LEU A 235 15.56 -12.47 15.25
C LEU A 235 15.65 -13.71 14.36
N LEU A 236 15.92 -13.54 13.07
CA LEU A 236 15.98 -14.65 12.13
C LEU A 236 17.21 -15.51 12.37
N SER A 237 17.06 -16.82 12.15
CA SER A 237 18.16 -17.77 12.26
C SER A 237 19.23 -17.53 11.19
N SER A 238 20.46 -17.93 11.47
CA SER A 238 21.61 -17.82 10.55
C SER A 238 21.36 -18.48 9.18
N ASP A 239 20.47 -19.48 9.14
CA ASP A 239 20.11 -20.22 7.93
C ASP A 239 19.12 -19.45 7.04
N CYS A 240 18.51 -18.37 7.53
CA CYS A 240 17.57 -17.56 6.76
C CYS A 240 18.30 -16.67 5.75
N ILE A 241 17.87 -16.71 4.49
CA ILE A 241 18.45 -15.93 3.41
C ILE A 241 17.82 -14.53 3.39
N VAL A 242 18.59 -13.51 3.78
CA VAL A 242 18.17 -12.11 3.70
C VAL A 242 18.65 -11.50 2.37
N ARG A 243 17.73 -11.05 1.54
CA ARG A 243 18.00 -10.40 0.25
C ARG A 243 17.49 -8.97 0.25
N ASN A 244 18.30 -8.05 -0.28
CA ASN A 244 17.82 -6.72 -0.62
C ASN A 244 17.60 -6.67 -2.14
N GLY A 245 16.40 -6.30 -2.57
CA GLY A 245 16.06 -6.29 -4.00
C GLY A 245 14.57 -6.04 -4.25
N LEU A 246 14.22 -6.01 -5.53
CA LEU A 246 12.85 -5.74 -5.96
C LEU A 246 11.89 -6.85 -5.54
N ILE A 247 10.76 -6.47 -4.96
CA ILE A 247 9.66 -7.35 -4.62
C ILE A 247 8.64 -7.29 -5.75
N VAL A 248 8.69 -8.28 -6.64
CA VAL A 248 7.76 -8.36 -7.78
C VAL A 248 6.38 -8.80 -7.30
N ILE A 249 5.35 -8.04 -7.67
CA ILE A 249 3.94 -8.37 -7.45
C ILE A 249 3.38 -8.97 -8.74
N GLU A 250 3.14 -10.28 -8.76
CA GLU A 250 2.69 -11.06 -9.94
C GLU A 250 1.22 -10.77 -10.34
N ASN A 251 0.84 -9.50 -10.48
CA ASN A 251 -0.50 -9.11 -10.90
C ASN A 251 -0.58 -8.99 -12.43
N TYR A 252 -1.17 -9.98 -13.10
CA TYR A 252 -1.31 -10.04 -14.56
C TYR A 252 -2.67 -9.51 -15.07
N PHE A 253 -3.71 -9.46 -14.24
CA PHE A 253 -5.07 -9.01 -14.61
C PHE A 253 -5.63 -8.02 -13.57
N GLY A 254 -4.95 -6.88 -13.44
CA GLY A 254 -5.05 -5.98 -12.29
C GLY A 254 -6.21 -4.99 -12.25
N ILE A 255 -7.27 -5.08 -13.08
CA ILE A 255 -8.36 -4.10 -13.04
C ILE A 255 -9.08 -4.13 -11.69
N GLY A 256 -9.41 -5.33 -11.19
CA GLY A 256 -10.08 -5.49 -9.89
C GLY A 256 -9.24 -4.96 -8.72
N ALA A 257 -7.95 -5.30 -8.69
CA ALA A 257 -7.00 -4.83 -7.68
C ALA A 257 -6.80 -3.30 -7.76
N LEU A 258 -6.69 -2.74 -8.97
CA LEU A 258 -6.55 -1.31 -9.18
C LEU A 258 -7.76 -0.55 -8.62
N VAL A 259 -8.97 -1.00 -8.93
CA VAL A 259 -10.21 -0.41 -8.40
C VAL A 259 -10.28 -0.57 -6.89
N HIS A 260 -10.01 -1.77 -6.38
CA HIS A 260 -10.01 -2.06 -4.95
C HIS A 260 -9.06 -1.15 -4.17
N ASN A 261 -7.82 -1.01 -4.63
CA ASN A 261 -6.79 -0.22 -3.96
C ASN A 261 -7.05 1.28 -4.13
N ARG A 262 -7.49 1.72 -5.32
CA ARG A 262 -7.84 3.13 -5.55
C ARG A 262 -8.95 3.62 -4.62
N HIS A 263 -9.92 2.77 -4.32
CA HIS A 263 -10.99 3.08 -3.37
C HIS A 263 -10.64 2.72 -1.91
N GLY A 264 -9.49 2.07 -1.67
CA GLY A 264 -9.05 1.63 -0.35
C GLY A 264 -10.04 0.66 0.30
N LEU A 265 -10.58 -0.30 -0.46
CA LEU A 265 -11.61 -1.23 0.03
C LEU A 265 -11.10 -2.17 1.13
N GLY A 266 -9.79 -2.43 1.17
CA GLY A 266 -9.17 -3.28 2.19
C GLY A 266 -8.85 -2.59 3.51
N PHE A 267 -9.23 -1.32 3.66
CA PHE A 267 -9.02 -0.51 4.86
C PHE A 267 -10.35 -0.21 5.56
N PHE A 268 -10.33 -0.14 6.89
CA PHE A 268 -11.50 0.26 7.67
C PHE A 268 -11.66 1.77 7.63
N LYS A 269 -12.57 2.24 6.76
CA LYS A 269 -12.83 3.66 6.51
C LYS A 269 -14.32 3.99 6.63
N ILE A 270 -14.62 5.22 7.03
CA ILE A 270 -15.95 5.81 6.95
C ILE A 270 -16.27 6.02 5.47
N ARG A 271 -17.33 5.39 4.96
CA ARG A 271 -17.73 5.45 3.53
C ARG A 271 -19.04 6.21 3.29
N GLY A 272 -19.43 7.11 4.18
CA GLY A 272 -20.73 7.79 4.10
C GLY A 272 -21.89 6.82 4.33
N LYS A 273 -23.06 7.09 3.73
CA LYS A 273 -24.32 6.34 3.96
C LYS A 273 -24.37 4.91 3.39
N VAL A 274 -23.28 4.39 2.82
CA VAL A 274 -23.22 3.04 2.25
C VAL A 274 -22.15 2.25 2.99
N SER A 275 -22.57 1.26 3.76
CA SER A 275 -21.69 0.30 4.44
C SER A 275 -21.85 -1.07 3.77
N PHE A 276 -20.74 -1.74 3.48
CA PHE A 276 -20.65 -3.13 3.04
C PHE A 276 -19.72 -3.90 3.98
#